data_AF-A0A2N6DAU0-F1
#
_entry.id   AF-A0A2N6DAU0-F1
#
_cell.length_a   1.000
_cell.length_b   1.000
_cell.length_c   1.000
_cell.angle_alpha   90.00
_cell.angle_beta   90.00
_cell.angle_gamma   90.00
#
_symmetry.space_group_name_H-M   'P 1'
#
loop_
_entity.id
_entity.type
_entity.pdbx_description
1 polymer ?
#
loop_
_entity_poly.entity_id
_entity_poly.type
_entity_poly.pdbx_seq_one_letter_code
_entity_poly.pdbx_strand_id
1 'polypeptide(L)' 'MSSCSEALFYLKSCGLSKLDRDHDGIPCESICN' A
#
# COMPACT_ATOMS: atom_id res chain seq x y z
N MET A 1 -1.76 -9.32 -1.80
CA MET A 1 -0.54 -8.63 -1.34
C MET A 1 -0.11 -9.31 -0.07
N SER A 2 1.05 -9.93 -0.08
CA SER A 2 1.49 -10.81 1.01
C SER A 2 2.44 -10.10 1.99
N SER A 3 2.86 -8.87 1.70
CA SER A 3 3.75 -8.09 2.56
C SER A 3 3.57 -6.57 2.35
N CYS A 4 3.73 -5.81 3.42
CA CYS A 4 3.70 -4.34 3.41
C CYS A 4 4.63 -3.73 2.36
N SER A 5 5.84 -4.26 2.21
CA SER A 5 6.84 -3.78 1.25
C SER A 5 6.37 -3.87 -0.20
N GLU A 6 5.64 -4.93 -0.54
CA GLU A 6 5.07 -5.12 -1.86
C GLU A 6 3.91 -4.15 -2.09
N ALA A 7 3.05 -3.97 -1.07
CA ALA A 7 1.97 -2.98 -1.13
C ALA A 7 2.50 -1.56 -1.37
N LEU A 8 3.56 -1.18 -0.65
CA LEU A 8 4.27 0.09 -0.83
C LEU A 8 4.91 0.22 -2.22
N PHE A 9 5.50 -0.86 -2.74
CA PHE A 9 6.02 -0.88 -4.09
C PHE A 9 4.92 -0.63 -5.11
N TYR A 10 3.75 -1.25 -4.98
CA TYR A 10 2.63 -1.01 -5.90
C TYR A 10 2.04 0.40 -5.74
N LEU A 11 1.94 0.93 -4.52
CA LEU A 11 1.54 2.31 -4.29
C LEU A 11 2.47 3.30 -4.98
N LYS A 12 3.79 3.17 -4.78
CA LYS A 12 4.79 4.11 -5.32
C LYS A 12 5.14 3.86 -6.79
N SER A 13 5.32 2.61 -7.18
CA SER A 13 5.76 2.23 -8.53
C SER A 13 4.61 2.15 -9.53
N CYS A 14 3.44 1.70 -9.11
CA CYS A 14 2.28 1.57 -9.98
C CYS A 14 1.31 2.75 -9.82
N GLY A 15 1.48 3.59 -8.78
CA GLY A 15 0.56 4.70 -8.51
C GLY A 15 -0.82 4.22 -8.08
N LEU A 16 -0.89 3.04 -7.45
CA LEU A 16 -2.15 2.44 -7.03
C LEU A 16 -2.67 3.12 -5.74
N SER A 17 -3.12 4.36 -5.86
CA SER A 17 -3.71 5.15 -4.76
C SER A 17 -4.92 4.46 -4.13
N LYS A 18 -5.59 3.55 -4.85
CA LYS A 18 -6.69 2.73 -4.31
C LYS A 18 -6.28 1.83 -3.15
N LEU A 19 -4.99 1.52 -3.01
CA LEU A 19 -4.47 0.70 -1.91
C LEU A 19 -4.36 1.49 -0.60
N ASP A 20 -4.24 2.82 -0.72
CA ASP A 20 -4.02 3.79 0.35
C ASP A 20 -5.33 4.59 0.47
N ARG A 21 -6.32 3.96 1.13
CA ARG A 21 -7.69 4.48 1.15
C ARG A 21 -7.79 5.81 1.90
N ASP A 22 -6.99 5.98 2.93
CA ASP A 22 -6.94 7.15 3.79
C ASP A 22 -5.82 8.15 3.43
N HIS A 23 -5.04 7.87 2.38
CA HIS A 23 -4.04 8.78 1.77
C HIS A 23 -2.89 9.20 2.71
N ASP A 24 -2.61 8.35 3.66
CA ASP A 24 -1.61 8.38 4.72
C ASP A 24 -0.25 7.80 4.25
N GLY A 25 -0.24 7.16 3.07
CA GLY A 25 0.94 6.61 2.43
C GLY A 25 1.28 5.19 2.87
N ILE A 26 0.40 4.53 3.63
CA ILE A 26 0.51 3.14 4.07
C ILE A 26 -0.58 2.32 3.38
N PRO A 27 -0.25 1.67 2.26
CA PRO A 27 -1.22 0.87 1.54
C PRO A 27 -1.49 -0.44 2.28
N CYS A 28 -2.77 -0.82 2.35
CA CYS A 28 -3.23 -2.08 2.96
C CYS A 28 -2.73 -2.28 4.40
N GLU A 29 -3.14 -1.42 5.34
CA GLU A 29 -2.80 -1.50 6.77
C GLU A 29 -3.00 -2.89 7.42
N SER A 30 -3.93 -3.69 6.88
CA SER A 30 -4.19 -5.07 7.35
C SER A 30 -3.00 -6.02 7.17
N ILE A 31 -2.04 -5.73 6.28
CA ILE A 31 -0.81 -6.50 6.04
C ILE A 31 0.47 -5.73 6.44
N CYS A 32 0.33 -4.49 6.92
CA CYS A 32 1.40 -3.69 7.50
C CYS A 32 1.38 -3.67 9.04
N ASN A 33 0.53 -4.51 9.67
CA ASN A 33 0.57 -4.77 11.12
C ASN A 33 1.75 -5.66 11.52
#